data_AF-M0K1U9-F1
#
_entry.id   AF-M0K1U9-F1
#
_cell.length_a   1.000
_cell.length_b   1.000
_cell.length_c   1.000
_cell.angle_alpha   90.00
_cell.angle_beta   90.00
_cell.angle_gamma   90.00
#
_symmetry.space_group_name_H-M   'P 1'
#
loop_
_entity.id
_entity.type
_entity.pdbx_description
1 polymer ?
#
loop_
_entity_poly.entity_id
_entity_poly.type
_entity_poly.pdbx_seq_one_letter_code
_entity_poly.pdbx_strand_id
1 'polypeptide(L)'
;MEYFEYDATPTDELDIEQFLRKSSSRQEQRIEQELARIEEQLSEREEIFETHRSELESKLDWYIERIETAYRQRRDPEDLKQRIEEFYQLLRQERVKHWRDRQELEQERRELLRELEELSDADLSELL
;
A
#
# COMPACT_ATOMS: atom_id res chain seq x y z
N MET A 1 -31.81 23.32 -40.05
CA MET A 1 -30.68 22.74 -39.31
C MET A 1 -30.00 21.81 -40.28
N GLU A 2 -28.83 22.22 -40.74
CA GLU A 2 -27.98 21.43 -41.62
C GLU A 2 -27.35 20.36 -40.73
N TYR A 3 -27.78 19.12 -40.89
CA TYR A 3 -27.17 17.98 -40.23
C TYR A 3 -25.80 17.78 -40.90
N PHE A 4 -24.73 18.06 -40.17
CA PHE A 4 -23.39 17.70 -40.60
C PHE A 4 -23.33 16.16 -40.70
N GLU A 5 -23.52 15.63 -41.91
CA GLU A 5 -23.10 14.29 -42.27
C GLU A 5 -21.58 14.25 -42.16
N TYR A 6 -21.08 13.73 -41.04
CA TYR A 6 -19.70 13.27 -40.96
C TYR A 6 -19.61 12.02 -41.83
N ASP A 7 -19.21 12.22 -43.08
CA ASP A 7 -18.77 11.14 -43.96
C ASP A 7 -17.37 10.73 -43.47
N ALA A 8 -17.32 10.01 -42.34
CA ALA A 8 -16.09 9.45 -41.81
C ALA A 8 -15.56 8.46 -42.85
N THR A 9 -14.43 8.79 -43.46
CA THR A 9 -13.85 7.87 -44.44
C THR A 9 -13.32 6.65 -43.69
N PRO A 10 -13.32 5.44 -44.29
CA PRO A 10 -12.78 4.24 -43.64
C PRO A 10 -11.32 4.37 -43.18
N THR A 11 -10.60 5.38 -43.69
CA THR A 11 -9.22 5.70 -43.29
C THR A 11 -9.17 6.50 -41.98
N ASP A 12 -10.15 7.37 -41.73
CA ASP A 12 -10.28 8.12 -40.47
C ASP A 12 -10.72 7.22 -39.31
N GLU A 13 -11.63 6.26 -39.55
CA GLU A 13 -12.03 5.25 -38.56
C GLU A 13 -10.85 4.38 -38.12
N LEU A 14 -10.01 3.92 -39.06
CA LEU A 14 -8.81 3.13 -38.77
C LEU A 14 -7.73 3.93 -38.00
N ASP A 15 -7.63 5.25 -38.19
CA ASP A 15 -6.70 6.11 -37.45
C ASP A 15 -7.19 6.36 -36.01
N ILE A 16 -8.51 6.53 -35.83
CA ILE A 16 -9.14 6.68 -34.51
C ILE A 16 -9.00 5.38 -33.69
N GLU A 17 -9.27 4.21 -34.27
CA GLU A 17 -9.09 2.92 -33.58
C GLU A 17 -7.64 2.68 -33.14
N GLN A 18 -6.66 3.00 -34.00
CA GLN A 18 -5.25 2.91 -33.64
C GLN A 18 -4.86 3.88 -32.53
N PHE A 19 -5.43 5.09 -32.54
CA PHE A 19 -5.23 6.07 -31.48
C PHE A 19 -5.81 5.59 -30.14
N LEU A 20 -7.04 5.06 -30.15
CA LEU A 20 -7.72 4.53 -28.96
C LEU A 20 -6.94 3.36 -28.35
N ARG A 21 -6.58 2.34 -29.15
CA ARG A 21 -5.76 1.21 -28.68
C ARG A 21 -4.41 1.63 -28.09
N LYS A 22 -3.76 2.61 -28.72
CA LYS A 22 -2.50 3.16 -28.21
C LYS A 22 -2.70 3.93 -26.91
N SER A 23 -3.85 4.56 -26.73
CA SER A 23 -4.23 5.24 -25.49
C SER A 23 -4.54 4.24 -24.38
N SER A 24 -5.38 3.22 -24.64
CA SER A 24 -5.70 2.13 -23.70
C SER A 24 -4.42 1.45 -23.21
N SER A 25 -3.55 1.01 -24.13
CA SER A 25 -2.28 0.36 -23.78
C SER A 25 -1.34 1.23 -22.94
N ARG A 26 -1.32 2.55 -23.16
CA ARG A 26 -0.56 3.48 -22.30
C ARG A 26 -1.16 3.61 -20.91
N GLN A 27 -2.48 3.57 -20.81
CA GLN A 27 -3.19 3.67 -19.55
C GLN A 27 -3.00 2.39 -18.71
N GLU A 28 -3.08 1.21 -19.34
CA GLU A 28 -2.74 -0.08 -18.72
C GLU A 28 -1.31 -0.07 -18.17
N GLN A 29 -0.31 0.29 -19.01
CA GLN A 29 1.08 0.37 -18.57
C GLN A 29 1.29 1.32 -17.39
N ARG A 30 0.55 2.43 -17.33
CA ARG A 30 0.61 3.36 -16.20
C ARG A 30 0.05 2.70 -14.93
N ILE A 31 -1.08 2.01 -15.04
CA ILE A 31 -1.71 1.32 -13.90
C ILE A 31 -0.82 0.19 -13.39
N GLU A 32 -0.22 -0.60 -14.28
CA GLU A 32 0.74 -1.64 -13.92
C GLU A 32 1.97 -1.08 -13.17
N GLN A 33 2.48 0.07 -13.61
CA GLN A 33 3.59 0.74 -12.93
C GLN A 33 3.21 1.22 -11.53
N GLU A 34 2.02 1.79 -11.35
CA GLU A 34 1.55 2.20 -10.02
C GLU A 34 1.27 0.99 -9.13
N LEU A 35 0.76 -0.12 -9.67
CA LEU A 35 0.62 -1.38 -8.92
C LEU A 35 1.97 -1.91 -8.42
N ALA A 36 2.99 -1.94 -9.29
CA ALA A 36 4.34 -2.35 -8.91
C ALA A 36 4.94 -1.44 -7.82
N ARG A 37 4.67 -0.13 -7.92
CA ARG A 37 5.09 0.84 -6.91
C ARG A 37 4.41 0.61 -5.56
N ILE A 38 3.11 0.30 -5.55
CA ILE A 38 2.39 -0.05 -4.31
C ILE A 38 2.97 -1.32 -3.68
N GLU A 39 3.34 -2.32 -4.48
CA GLU A 39 3.98 -3.55 -3.99
C GLU A 39 5.35 -3.25 -3.34
N GLU A 40 6.15 -2.38 -3.95
CA GLU A 40 7.41 -1.92 -3.36
C GLU A 40 7.18 -1.18 -2.03
N GLN A 41 6.19 -0.28 -1.98
CA GLN A 41 5.83 0.46 -0.77
C GLN A 41 5.34 -0.46 0.35
N LEU A 42 4.56 -1.50 0.03
CA LEU A 42 4.13 -2.50 1.00
C LEU A 42 5.33 -3.24 1.59
N SER A 43 6.29 -3.64 0.75
CA SER A 43 7.51 -4.32 1.20
C SER A 43 8.38 -3.42 2.08
N GLU A 44 8.59 -2.17 1.66
CA GLU A 44 9.39 -1.20 2.43
C GLU A 44 8.76 -0.92 3.79
N ARG A 45 7.43 -0.74 3.84
CA ARG A 45 6.73 -0.49 5.11
C ARG A 45 6.77 -1.69 6.05
N GLU A 46 6.70 -2.92 5.52
CA GLU A 46 6.86 -4.13 6.33
C GLU A 46 8.27 -4.20 6.93
N GLU A 47 9.32 -3.90 6.15
CA GLU A 47 10.69 -3.88 6.64
C GLU A 47 10.89 -2.83 7.75
N ILE A 48 10.35 -1.62 7.58
CA ILE A 48 10.39 -0.56 8.58
C ILE A 48 9.66 -1.01 9.86
N PHE A 49 8.47 -1.59 9.72
CA PHE A 49 7.69 -2.08 10.86
C PHE A 49 8.43 -3.18 11.62
N GLU A 50 8.96 -4.18 10.93
CA GLU A 50 9.73 -5.27 11.55
C GLU A 50 11.00 -4.76 12.25
N THR A 51 11.70 -3.79 11.66
CA THR A 51 12.85 -3.13 12.27
C THR A 51 12.48 -2.44 13.58
N HIS A 52 11.44 -1.59 13.54
CA HIS A 52 10.96 -0.88 14.73
C HIS A 52 10.46 -1.85 15.81
N ARG A 53 9.72 -2.90 15.42
CA ARG A 53 9.24 -3.92 16.35
C ARG A 53 10.40 -4.60 17.06
N SER A 54 11.39 -5.08 16.31
CA SER A 54 12.57 -5.77 16.84
C SER A 54 13.38 -4.88 17.80
N GLU A 55 13.55 -3.60 17.47
CA GLU A 55 14.23 -2.65 18.37
C GLU A 55 13.47 -2.43 19.68
N LEU A 56 12.14 -2.30 19.61
CA LEU A 56 11.29 -2.11 20.79
C LEU A 56 11.25 -3.38 21.65
N GLU A 57 11.13 -4.55 21.04
CA GLU A 57 11.18 -5.86 21.72
C GLU A 57 12.53 -6.06 22.44
N SER A 58 13.65 -5.78 21.75
CA SER A 58 14.99 -5.87 22.35
C SER A 58 15.16 -4.94 23.55
N LYS A 59 14.62 -3.72 23.48
CA LYS A 59 14.62 -2.79 24.61
C LYS A 59 13.76 -3.31 25.75
N LEU A 60 12.59 -3.86 25.43
CA LEU A 60 11.64 -4.39 26.41
C LEU A 60 12.25 -5.56 27.18
N ASP A 61 12.91 -6.49 26.49
CA ASP A 61 13.66 -7.59 27.10
C ASP A 61 14.73 -7.07 28.07
N TRP A 62 15.52 -6.08 27.65
CA TRP A 62 16.51 -5.44 28.51
C TRP A 62 15.91 -4.82 29.79
N TYR A 63 14.77 -4.15 29.67
CA TYR A 63 14.07 -3.58 30.84
C TYR A 63 13.48 -4.67 31.74
N ILE A 64 12.95 -5.77 31.18
CA ILE A 64 12.44 -6.91 31.94
C ILE A 64 13.57 -7.51 32.79
N GLU A 65 14.72 -7.83 32.20
CA GLU A 65 15.88 -8.38 32.91
C GLU A 65 16.33 -7.46 34.07
N ARG A 66 16.26 -6.15 33.83
CA ARG A 66 16.64 -5.13 34.81
C ARG A 66 15.64 -5.04 35.96
N ILE A 67 14.34 -5.22 35.70
CA ILE A 67 13.31 -5.34 36.74
C ILE A 67 13.54 -6.58 37.59
N GLU A 68 13.76 -7.73 36.97
CA GLU A 68 14.02 -8.97 37.71
C GLU A 68 15.23 -8.81 38.65
N THR A 69 16.28 -8.15 38.15
CA THR A 69 17.47 -7.84 38.93
C THR A 69 17.16 -6.89 40.10
N ALA A 70 16.35 -5.85 39.88
CA ALA A 70 15.94 -4.92 40.93
C ALA A 70 15.12 -5.62 42.03
N TYR A 71 14.19 -6.51 41.66
CA TYR A 71 13.45 -7.34 42.61
C TYR A 71 14.38 -8.26 43.42
N ARG A 72 15.34 -8.92 42.77
CA ARG A 72 16.35 -9.73 43.46
C ARG A 72 17.16 -8.90 44.48
N GLN A 73 17.39 -7.63 44.18
CA GLN A 73 18.10 -6.68 45.04
C GLN A 73 17.21 -5.95 46.06
N ARG A 74 15.90 -6.25 46.14
CA ARG A 74 14.91 -5.55 46.98
C ARG A 74 14.90 -4.03 46.77
N ARG A 75 15.20 -3.58 45.55
CA ARG A 75 15.05 -2.18 45.12
C ARG A 75 13.65 -1.98 44.56
N ASP A 76 13.14 -0.77 44.66
CA ASP A 76 11.87 -0.40 44.04
C ASP A 76 12.05 -0.26 42.52
N PRO A 77 11.37 -1.08 41.67
CA PRO A 77 11.50 -1.04 40.23
C PRO A 77 10.41 -0.21 39.54
N GLU A 78 9.68 0.66 40.25
CA GLU A 78 8.51 1.35 39.71
C GLU A 78 8.80 2.13 38.41
N ASP A 79 9.92 2.87 38.35
CA ASP A 79 10.36 3.58 37.14
C ASP A 79 10.56 2.63 35.94
N LEU A 80 11.06 1.41 36.20
CA LEU A 80 11.27 0.42 35.15
C LEU A 80 9.94 -0.18 34.67
N LYS A 81 8.98 -0.39 35.57
CA LYS A 81 7.64 -0.85 35.18
C LYS A 81 6.95 0.16 34.29
N GLN A 82 7.02 1.44 34.66
CA GLN A 82 6.46 2.53 33.86
C GLN A 82 7.09 2.55 32.46
N ARG A 83 8.42 2.40 32.38
CA ARG A 83 9.11 2.30 31.09
C ARG A 83 8.66 1.10 30.25
N ILE A 84 8.50 -0.08 30.85
CA ILE A 84 8.00 -1.26 30.14
C ILE A 84 6.58 -1.02 29.62
N GLU A 85 5.70 -0.42 30.42
CA GLU A 85 4.34 -0.10 30.00
C GLU A 85 4.32 0.90 28.84
N GLU A 86 5.18 1.92 28.86
CA GLU A 86 5.41 2.83 27.73
C GLU A 86 5.82 2.06 26.46
N PHE A 87 6.78 1.13 26.55
CA PHE A 87 7.20 0.33 25.39
C PHE A 87 6.07 -0.57 24.85
N TYR A 88 5.27 -1.17 25.71
CA TYR A 88 4.09 -1.93 25.27
C TYR A 88 3.04 -1.05 24.56
N GLN A 89 2.85 0.18 25.03
CA GLN A 89 1.96 1.13 24.37
C GLN A 89 2.51 1.53 22.99
N LEU A 90 3.81 1.79 22.88
CA LEU A 90 4.47 2.10 21.61
C LEU A 90 4.36 0.95 20.62
N LEU A 91 4.63 -0.28 21.03
CA LEU A 91 4.45 -1.48 20.20
C LEU A 91 3.00 -1.60 19.68
N ARG A 92 2.01 -1.33 20.54
CA ARG A 92 0.61 -1.36 20.15
C ARG A 92 0.28 -0.27 19.12
N GLN A 93 0.82 0.94 19.30
CA GLN A 93 0.61 2.05 18.38
C GLN A 93 1.25 1.78 17.02
N GLU A 94 2.50 1.30 16.98
CA GLU A 94 3.18 0.91 15.74
C GLU A 94 2.41 -0.18 15.01
N ARG A 95 1.90 -1.21 15.70
CA ARG A 95 1.08 -2.25 15.08
C ARG A 95 -0.21 -1.69 14.45
N VAL A 96 -0.90 -0.78 15.15
CA VAL A 96 -2.12 -0.16 14.62
C VAL A 96 -1.81 0.72 13.41
N LYS A 97 -0.72 1.48 13.46
CA LYS A 97 -0.26 2.33 12.36
C LYS A 97 0.09 1.49 11.14
N HIS A 98 0.94 0.48 11.30
CA HIS A 98 1.30 -0.45 10.23
C HIS A 98 0.08 -1.12 9.60
N TRP A 99 -0.88 -1.57 10.41
CA TRP A 99 -2.11 -2.16 9.89
C TRP A 99 -2.92 -1.16 9.05
N ARG A 100 -3.07 0.10 9.50
CA ARG A 100 -3.80 1.13 8.74
C ARG A 100 -3.11 1.44 7.43
N ASP A 101 -1.80 1.68 7.48
CA ASP A 101 -0.97 1.95 6.31
C ASP A 101 -1.11 0.83 5.26
N ARG A 102 -1.08 -0.42 5.70
CA ARG A 102 -1.27 -1.58 4.84
C ARG A 102 -2.68 -1.64 4.24
N GLN A 103 -3.72 -1.34 5.02
CA GLN A 103 -5.09 -1.33 4.52
C GLN A 103 -5.34 -0.21 3.50
N GLU A 104 -4.73 0.95 3.68
CA GLU A 104 -4.81 2.05 2.71
C GLU A 104 -4.17 1.64 1.37
N LEU A 105 -2.95 1.09 1.40
CA LEU A 105 -2.26 0.61 0.20
C LEU A 105 -2.97 -0.58 -0.47
N GLU A 106 -3.52 -1.52 0.31
CA GLU A 106 -4.33 -2.61 -0.22
C GLU A 106 -5.63 -2.11 -0.86
N GLN A 107 -6.23 -1.04 -0.34
CA GLN A 107 -7.41 -0.44 -0.94
C GLN A 107 -7.07 0.20 -2.28
N GLU A 108 -6.01 1.02 -2.33
CA GLU A 108 -5.52 1.65 -3.56
C GLU A 108 -5.19 0.59 -4.63
N ARG A 109 -4.54 -0.51 -4.23
CA ARG A 109 -4.28 -1.66 -5.11
C ARG A 109 -5.57 -2.26 -5.68
N ARG A 110 -6.62 -2.41 -4.87
CA ARG A 110 -7.91 -2.95 -5.34
C ARG A 110 -8.61 -2.00 -6.30
N GLU A 111 -8.49 -0.69 -6.10
CA GLU A 111 -9.05 0.33 -6.99
C GLU A 111 -8.33 0.29 -8.35
N LEU A 112 -7.00 0.28 -8.37
CA LEU A 112 -6.22 0.16 -9.60
C LEU A 112 -6.47 -1.15 -10.36
N LEU A 113 -6.64 -2.28 -9.65
CA LEU A 113 -6.98 -3.55 -10.30
C LEU A 113 -8.36 -3.52 -10.97
N ARG A 114 -9.34 -2.81 -10.38
CA ARG A 114 -10.65 -2.61 -11.01
C ARG A 114 -10.54 -1.70 -12.23
N GLU A 115 -9.77 -0.61 -12.13
CA GLU A 115 -9.53 0.26 -13.29
C GLU A 115 -8.90 -0.52 -14.46
N LEU A 116 -7.98 -1.45 -14.16
CA LEU A 116 -7.37 -2.31 -15.17
C LEU A 116 -8.37 -3.30 -15.78
N GLU A 117 -9.22 -3.91 -14.94
CA GLU A 117 -10.31 -4.79 -15.41
C GLU A 117 -11.29 -4.04 -16.31
N GLU A 118 -11.71 -2.82 -15.92
CA GLU A 118 -12.60 -1.97 -16.71
C GLU A 118 -12.00 -1.59 -18.08
N LEU A 119 -10.70 -1.30 -18.14
CA LEU A 119 -10.02 -1.06 -19.41
C LEU A 119 -9.98 -2.30 -20.30
N SER A 120 -9.74 -3.47 -19.70
CA SER A 120 -9.72 -4.74 -20.44
C SER A 120 -11.12 -5.11 -20.98
N ASP A 121 -12.18 -4.85 -20.22
CA ASP A 121 -13.56 -5.09 -20.64
C ASP A 121 -14.01 -4.09 -21.71
N ALA A 122 -13.56 -2.83 -21.63
CA ALA A 122 -13.82 -1.82 -22.65
C ALA A 122 -13.18 -2.22 -24.00
N ASP A 123 -11.90 -2.64 -23.99
CA ASP A 123 -11.20 -3.11 -25.19
C ASP A 123 -11.89 -4.36 -25.82
N LEU A 124 -12.45 -5.27 -25.00
CA LEU A 124 -13.23 -6.41 -25.48
C LEU A 124 -14.58 -6.01 -26.10
N SER A 125 -15.23 -4.98 -25.53
CA SER A 125 -16.51 -4.48 -26.04
C SER A 125 -16.39 -3.73 -27.37
N GLU A 126 -15.24 -3.12 -27.65
CA GLU A 126 -14.94 -2.49 -28.95
C GLU A 126 -14.65 -3.52 -30.07
N LEU A 127 -14.40 -4.79 -29.74
CA LEU A 127 -14.06 -5.85 -30.69
C LEU A 127 -15.26 -6.72 -31.15
N LEU A 128 -16.45 -6.58 -30.53
CA LEU A 128 -17.66 -7.38 -30.78
C LEU A 128 -18.75 -6.61 -31.52
#